data_AF-A0A9D5ANY3-F1
#
_entry.id   AF-A0A9D5ANY3-F1
#
_cell.length_a   1.000
_cell.length_b   1.000
_cell.length_c   1.000
_cell.angle_alpha   90.00
_cell.angle_beta   90.00
_cell.angle_gamma   90.00
#
_symmetry.space_group_name_H-M   'P 1'
#
loop_
_entity.id
_entity.type
_entity.pdbx_description
1 polymer ?
#
loop_
_entity_poly.entity_id
_entity_poly.type
_entity_poly.pdbx_seq_one_letter_code
_entity_poly.pdbx_strand_id
1 'polypeptide(L)'
;MDASSRISKIRSRERERLRGPQWIKTLQGALLSCTYTVLDYAQTGLIAAVFFFKVAKEGVQLPPDRTVCPLCLQKRVNPSVITVSGFVFCYACVFKFVTQYKRCPATMMPATVDQIRRLFHDV
;
A
#
# COMPACT_ATOMS: atom_id res chain seq x y z
N MET A 1 -21.62 -11.07 -0.96
CA MET A 1 -21.25 -11.67 0.34
C MET A 1 -19.73 -11.70 0.39
N ASP A 2 -19.11 -10.78 1.11
CA ASP A 2 -17.67 -10.49 1.01
C ASP A 2 -16.81 -11.56 1.68
N ALA A 3 -15.58 -11.77 1.21
CA ALA A 3 -14.67 -12.80 1.73
C ALA A 3 -14.48 -12.71 3.25
N SER A 4 -14.38 -11.48 3.78
CA SER A 4 -14.29 -11.21 5.22
C SER A 4 -15.50 -11.75 6.01
N SER A 5 -16.72 -11.58 5.46
CA SER A 5 -17.95 -12.09 6.07
C SER A 5 -18.07 -13.62 6.08
N ARG A 6 -17.40 -14.30 5.15
CA ARG A 6 -17.35 -15.77 5.11
C ARG A 6 -16.37 -16.31 6.16
N ILE A 7 -15.21 -15.66 6.29
CA ILE A 7 -14.17 -16.03 7.27
C ILE A 7 -14.69 -15.84 8.70
N SER A 8 -15.39 -14.74 8.98
CA SER A 8 -15.97 -14.50 10.31
C SER A 8 -17.00 -15.57 10.71
N LYS A 9 -17.86 -15.99 9.77
CA LYS A 9 -18.83 -17.09 9.97
C LYS A 9 -18.18 -18.46 10.19
N ILE A 10 -17.02 -18.71 9.59
CA ILE A 10 -16.26 -19.94 9.83
C ILE A 10 -15.67 -19.90 11.25
N ARG A 11 -15.02 -18.79 11.61
CA ARG A 11 -14.41 -18.56 12.93
C ARG A 11 -15.44 -18.66 14.07
N SER A 12 -16.66 -18.16 13.89
CA SER A 12 -17.73 -18.27 14.89
C SER A 12 -18.19 -19.72 15.10
N ARG A 13 -18.37 -20.49 14.01
CA ARG A 13 -18.75 -21.90 14.08
C ARG A 13 -17.69 -22.78 14.73
N GLU A 14 -16.41 -22.49 14.53
CA GLU A 14 -15.35 -23.23 15.22
C GLU A 14 -15.33 -22.96 16.73
N ARG A 15 -15.59 -21.72 17.14
CA ARG A 15 -15.73 -21.36 18.56
C ARG A 15 -16.90 -22.08 19.23
N GLU A 16 -18.02 -22.27 18.52
CA GLU A 16 -19.19 -23.02 19.00
C GLU A 16 -18.92 -24.53 19.14
N ARG A 17 -17.98 -25.09 18.37
CA ARG A 17 -17.63 -26.52 18.39
C ARG A 17 -16.68 -26.92 19.53
N LEU A 18 -16.17 -25.96 20.32
CA LEU A 18 -15.29 -26.24 21.44
C LEU A 18 -16.02 -27.08 22.51
N ARG A 19 -15.48 -28.25 22.85
CA ARG A 19 -16.04 -29.16 23.87
C ARG A 19 -15.33 -28.96 25.20
N GLY A 20 -16.08 -28.92 26.31
CA GLY A 20 -15.53 -28.91 27.66
C GLY A 20 -16.26 -27.98 28.66
N PRO A 21 -15.78 -27.92 29.91
CA PRO A 21 -16.21 -26.95 30.92
C PRO A 21 -16.01 -25.51 30.45
N GLN A 22 -16.77 -24.56 31.02
CA GLN A 22 -16.76 -23.15 30.59
C GLN A 22 -15.35 -22.51 30.59
N TRP A 23 -14.50 -22.84 31.56
CA TRP A 23 -13.13 -22.32 31.62
C TRP A 23 -12.22 -22.85 30.49
N ILE A 24 -12.41 -24.11 30.06
CA ILE A 24 -11.67 -24.70 28.91
C ILE A 24 -12.10 -24.05 27.60
N LYS A 25 -13.41 -23.81 27.44
CA LYS A 25 -13.96 -23.12 26.25
C LYS A 25 -13.40 -21.70 26.12
N THR A 26 -13.28 -20.96 27.23
CA THR A 26 -12.71 -19.60 27.22
C THR A 26 -11.23 -19.61 26.84
N LEU A 27 -10.44 -20.55 27.39
CA LEU A 27 -9.01 -20.69 27.04
C LEU A 27 -8.81 -21.10 25.58
N GLN A 28 -9.54 -22.13 25.10
CA GLN A 28 -9.45 -22.55 23.70
C GLN A 28 -9.93 -21.44 22.75
N GLY A 29 -10.97 -20.70 23.11
CA GLY A 29 -11.47 -19.58 22.31
C GLY A 29 -10.46 -18.43 22.23
N ALA A 30 -9.78 -18.12 23.33
CA ALA A 30 -8.71 -17.11 23.36
C ALA A 30 -7.49 -17.56 22.53
N LEU A 31 -7.07 -18.81 22.67
CA LEU A 31 -5.97 -19.39 21.89
C LEU A 31 -6.28 -19.35 20.39
N LEU A 32 -7.48 -19.80 19.99
CA LEU A 32 -7.94 -19.80 18.59
C LEU A 32 -8.03 -18.37 18.02
N SER A 33 -8.48 -17.41 18.83
CA SER A 33 -8.52 -16.00 18.41
C SER A 33 -7.11 -15.46 18.19
N CYS A 34 -6.18 -15.76 19.10
CA CYS A 34 -4.80 -15.33 19.02
C CYS A 34 -4.11 -15.93 17.78
N THR A 35 -4.25 -17.23 17.54
CA THR A 35 -3.66 -17.89 16.36
C THR A 35 -4.18 -17.29 15.05
N TYR A 36 -5.49 -17.04 14.95
CA TYR A 36 -6.05 -16.40 13.76
C TYR A 36 -5.55 -14.98 13.57
N THR A 37 -5.44 -14.18 14.64
CA THR A 37 -4.87 -12.83 14.51
C THR A 37 -3.41 -12.87 14.03
N VAL A 38 -2.61 -13.81 14.54
CA VAL A 38 -1.21 -13.98 14.11
C VAL A 38 -1.14 -14.40 12.63
N LEU A 39 -2.00 -15.32 12.19
CA LEU A 39 -2.07 -15.74 10.78
C LEU A 39 -2.50 -14.59 9.86
N ASP A 40 -3.51 -13.80 10.25
CA ASP A 40 -3.97 -12.63 9.50
C ASP A 40 -2.85 -11.58 9.37
N TYR A 41 -2.08 -11.33 10.44
CA TYR A 41 -0.91 -10.43 10.41
C TYR A 41 0.23 -10.99 9.56
N ALA A 42 0.51 -12.28 9.65
CA ALA A 42 1.56 -12.92 8.85
C ALA A 42 1.24 -12.84 7.35
N GLN A 43 -0.01 -13.11 6.96
CA GLN A 43 -0.46 -13.02 5.57
C GLN A 43 -0.41 -11.58 5.04
N THR A 44 -0.92 -10.61 5.81
CA THR A 44 -0.88 -9.19 5.42
C THR A 44 0.55 -8.68 5.31
N GLY A 45 1.44 -9.08 6.23
CA GLY A 45 2.86 -8.79 6.18
C GLY A 45 3.55 -9.37 4.93
N LEU A 46 3.23 -10.61 4.55
CA LEU A 46 3.80 -11.26 3.37
C LEU A 46 3.33 -10.59 2.06
N ILE A 47 2.04 -10.25 1.96
CA ILE A 47 1.50 -9.49 0.81
C ILE A 47 2.19 -8.13 0.71
N ALA A 48 2.31 -7.41 1.82
CA ALA A 48 3.00 -6.12 1.85
C ALA A 48 4.47 -6.27 1.41
N ALA A 49 5.20 -7.25 1.94
CA ALA A 49 6.59 -7.50 1.58
C ALA A 49 6.78 -7.78 0.08
N VAL A 50 5.94 -8.64 -0.50
CA VAL A 50 5.98 -8.95 -1.94
C VAL A 50 5.64 -7.72 -2.78
N PHE A 51 4.64 -6.94 -2.36
CA PHE A 51 4.25 -5.71 -3.06
C PHE A 51 5.39 -4.68 -3.03
N PHE A 52 5.97 -4.41 -1.85
CA PHE A 52 7.12 -3.50 -1.69
C PHE A 52 8.35 -3.98 -2.48
N PHE A 53 8.66 -5.27 -2.46
CA PHE A 53 9.80 -5.81 -3.20
C PHE A 53 9.64 -5.62 -4.72
N LYS A 54 8.45 -5.90 -5.27
CA LYS A 54 8.19 -5.71 -6.69
C LYS A 54 8.15 -4.23 -7.09
N VAL A 55 7.64 -3.38 -6.20
CA VAL A 55 7.64 -1.91 -6.31
C VAL A 55 9.04 -1.34 -6.49
N ALA A 56 10.03 -1.86 -5.74
CA ALA A 56 11.41 -1.35 -5.78
C ALA A 56 12.15 -1.60 -7.11
N LYS A 57 11.76 -2.63 -7.87
CA LYS A 57 12.51 -3.05 -9.07
C LYS A 57 12.10 -2.31 -10.35
N GLU A 58 10.87 -1.84 -10.44
CA GLU A 58 10.25 -1.35 -11.69
C GLU A 58 10.13 0.18 -11.74
N GLY A 59 10.64 0.89 -10.73
CA GLY A 59 10.59 2.34 -10.65
C GLY A 59 11.56 3.05 -11.61
N VAL A 60 11.24 4.29 -11.99
CA VAL A 60 12.17 5.13 -12.74
C VAL A 60 13.40 5.45 -11.89
N GLN A 61 14.59 5.38 -12.49
CA GLN A 61 15.82 5.77 -11.82
C GLN A 61 15.83 7.28 -11.56
N LEU A 62 16.21 7.66 -10.35
CA LEU A 62 16.25 9.06 -9.94
C LEU A 62 17.59 9.68 -10.41
N PRO A 63 17.57 10.84 -11.09
CA PRO A 63 18.79 11.53 -11.44
C PRO A 63 19.52 12.03 -10.18
N PRO A 64 20.86 12.12 -10.19
CA PRO A 64 21.63 12.64 -9.06
C PRO A 64 21.31 14.12 -8.80
N ASP A 65 20.99 14.87 -9.84
CA ASP A 65 20.56 16.26 -9.74
C ASP A 65 19.06 16.35 -9.37
N ARG A 66 18.80 16.89 -8.17
CA ARG A 66 17.46 17.11 -7.63
C ARG A 66 16.71 18.27 -8.29
N THR A 67 17.27 18.96 -9.27
CA THR A 67 16.57 19.96 -10.08
C THR A 67 16.02 19.38 -11.38
N VAL A 68 16.40 18.14 -11.73
CA VAL A 68 15.98 17.44 -12.94
C VAL A 68 14.73 16.60 -12.66
N CYS A 69 13.88 16.48 -13.67
CA CYS A 69 12.71 15.59 -13.65
C CYS A 69 13.11 14.16 -14.02
N PRO A 70 12.76 13.13 -13.23
CA PRO A 70 13.09 11.73 -13.56
C PRO A 70 12.42 11.21 -14.84
N LEU A 71 11.30 11.81 -15.26
CA LEU A 71 10.51 11.34 -16.41
C LEU A 71 10.96 11.90 -17.75
N CYS A 72 11.28 13.19 -17.81
CA CYS A 72 11.73 13.84 -19.04
C CYS A 72 13.23 14.12 -19.07
N LEU A 73 13.94 13.90 -17.96
CA LEU A 73 15.38 14.17 -17.80
C LEU A 73 15.79 15.62 -18.13
N GLN A 74 14.83 16.54 -18.05
CA GLN A 74 15.04 17.98 -18.21
C GLN A 74 14.91 18.70 -16.86
N LYS A 75 15.37 19.95 -16.80
CA LYS A 75 15.15 20.83 -15.63
C LYS A 75 13.65 20.90 -15.31
N ARG A 76 13.30 20.74 -14.04
CA ARG A 76 11.90 20.67 -13.60
C ARG A 76 11.18 21.99 -13.87
N VAL A 77 10.06 21.91 -14.58
CA VAL A 77 9.13 23.02 -14.82
C VAL A 77 7.81 22.68 -14.13
N ASN A 78 7.24 23.65 -13.40
CA ASN A 78 6.04 23.46 -12.58
C ASN A 78 6.16 22.22 -11.68
N PRO A 79 7.07 22.25 -10.69
CA PRO A 79 7.33 21.10 -9.82
C PRO A 79 6.05 20.67 -9.10
N SER A 80 5.82 19.37 -9.04
CA SER A 80 4.65 18.78 -8.41
C SER A 80 5.03 17.48 -7.71
N VAL A 81 4.45 17.26 -6.54
CA VAL A 81 4.70 16.10 -5.70
C VAL A 81 3.54 15.10 -5.82
N ILE A 82 3.86 13.80 -5.84
CA ILE A 82 2.88 12.74 -5.55
C ILE A 82 2.83 12.55 -4.04
N THR A 83 1.69 12.82 -3.40
CA THR A 83 1.56 12.75 -1.93
C THR A 83 1.72 11.35 -1.37
N VAL A 84 1.46 10.30 -2.18
CA VAL A 84 1.62 8.90 -1.77
C VAL A 84 3.08 8.52 -1.56
N SER A 85 4.00 9.11 -2.31
CA SER A 85 5.41 8.69 -2.34
C SER A 85 6.41 9.81 -2.01
N GLY A 86 5.99 11.07 -2.04
CA GLY A 86 6.84 12.22 -1.76
C GLY A 86 7.78 12.62 -2.91
N PHE A 87 7.73 11.96 -4.07
CA PHE A 87 8.61 12.29 -5.20
C PHE A 87 8.08 13.46 -6.04
N VAL A 88 9.02 14.30 -6.50
CA VAL A 88 8.73 15.52 -7.25
C VAL A 88 9.08 15.37 -8.73
N PHE A 89 8.12 15.73 -9.58
CA PHE A 89 8.21 15.66 -11.04
C PHE A 89 7.67 16.96 -11.66
N CYS A 90 7.85 17.15 -12.97
CA CYS A 90 7.08 18.17 -13.70
C CYS A 90 5.60 17.81 -13.69
N TYR A 91 4.71 18.79 -13.47
CA TYR A 91 3.26 18.57 -13.46
C TYR A 91 2.75 17.85 -14.71
N ALA A 92 3.15 18.30 -15.90
CA ALA A 92 2.73 17.67 -17.16
C ALA A 92 3.17 16.20 -17.28
N CYS A 93 4.40 15.88 -16.87
CA CYS A 93 4.95 14.53 -16.96
C CYS A 93 4.22 13.56 -16.03
N VAL A 94 4.07 13.94 -14.76
CA VAL A 94 3.46 13.06 -13.76
C VAL A 94 1.94 12.93 -13.95
N PHE A 95 1.27 14.00 -14.37
CA PHE A 95 -0.15 13.96 -14.70
C PHE A 95 -0.43 12.98 -15.84
N LYS A 96 0.36 13.02 -16.92
CA LYS A 96 0.25 12.07 -18.04
C LYS A 96 0.48 10.62 -17.57
N PHE A 97 1.53 10.39 -16.80
CA PHE A 97 1.88 9.04 -16.33
C PHE A 97 0.82 8.47 -15.37
N VAL A 98 0.42 9.22 -14.35
CA VAL A 98 -0.58 8.79 -13.36
C VAL A 98 -1.95 8.60 -14.01
N THR A 99 -2.31 9.41 -15.01
CA THR A 99 -3.56 9.23 -15.75
C THR A 99 -3.60 7.89 -16.48
N GLN A 100 -2.50 7.50 -17.11
CA GLN A 100 -2.39 6.26 -17.90
C GLN A 100 -2.19 5.02 -17.03
N TYR A 101 -1.27 5.07 -16.06
CA TYR A 101 -0.82 3.90 -15.30
C TYR A 101 -1.39 3.80 -13.89
N LYS A 102 -2.04 4.87 -13.37
CA LYS A 102 -2.63 4.94 -12.01
C LYS A 102 -1.64 4.57 -10.89
N ARG A 103 -0.36 4.88 -11.10
CA ARG A 103 0.75 4.54 -10.22
C ARG A 103 1.79 5.65 -10.20
N CYS A 104 2.56 5.73 -9.11
CA CYS A 104 3.72 6.59 -9.02
C CYS A 104 4.85 6.08 -9.94
N PRO A 105 5.51 6.93 -10.75
CA PRO A 105 6.59 6.47 -11.61
C PRO A 105 7.85 6.02 -10.87
N ALA A 106 8.15 6.58 -9.70
CA ALA A 106 9.36 6.23 -8.93
C ALA A 106 9.20 4.97 -8.09
N THR A 107 8.00 4.73 -7.54
CA THR A 107 7.76 3.63 -6.60
C THR A 107 6.73 2.64 -7.09
N MET A 108 6.06 2.87 -8.22
CA MET A 108 4.96 2.01 -8.70
C MET A 108 3.80 1.83 -7.70
N MET A 109 3.78 2.56 -6.58
CA MET A 109 2.68 2.57 -5.63
C MET A 109 1.42 3.12 -6.31
N PRO A 110 0.23 2.60 -5.98
CA PRO A 110 -1.02 3.09 -6.56
C PRO A 110 -1.18 4.58 -6.26
N ALA A 111 -1.40 5.37 -7.31
CA ALA A 111 -1.53 6.80 -7.22
C ALA A 111 -2.64 7.30 -8.15
N THR A 112 -3.38 8.28 -7.68
CA THR A 112 -4.47 8.95 -8.41
C THR A 112 -4.10 10.38 -8.71
N VAL A 113 -4.84 11.01 -9.63
CA VAL A 113 -4.57 12.38 -10.07
C VAL A 113 -4.78 13.39 -8.93
N ASP A 114 -5.72 13.12 -8.02
CA ASP A 114 -6.03 13.97 -6.85
C ASP A 114 -4.89 14.03 -5.82
N GLN A 115 -3.95 13.08 -5.91
CA GLN A 115 -2.76 12.99 -5.07
C GLN A 115 -1.57 13.76 -5.66
N ILE A 116 -1.75 14.46 -6.79
CA ILE A 116 -0.74 15.33 -7.38
C ILE A 116 -0.93 16.74 -6.83
N ARG A 117 0.08 17.26 -6.13
CA ARG A 117 0.08 18.64 -5.60
C ARG A 117 1.17 19.46 -6.26
N ARG A 118 0.82 20.61 -6.83
CA ARG A 118 1.81 21.56 -7.37
C ARG A 118 2.54 22.21 -6.21
N LEU A 119 3.85 22.33 -6.34
CA LEU A 119 4.69 23.05 -5.40
C LEU A 119 4.85 24.47 -5.92
N PHE A 120 4.55 25.44 -5.07
CA PHE A 120 4.86 26.84 -5.29
C PHE A 120 6.04 27.18 -4.39
N HIS A 121 7.02 27.88 -4.95
CA HIS A 121 8.08 28.48 -4.16
C HIS A 121 7.65 29.92 -3.91
N ASP A 122 7.38 30.27 -2.66
CA ASP A 122 7.24 31.65 -2.25
C ASP A 122 8.64 32.27 -2.36
N VAL A 123 8.80 33.20 -3.31
CA VAL A 123 10.01 34.01 -3.47
C VAL A 123 9.97 35.14 -2.46
#